data_AF-A0A1C5QY49-F1
#
_entry.id   AF-A0A1C5QY49-F1
#
_cell.length_a   1.000
_cell.length_b   1.000
_cell.length_c   1.000
_cell.angle_alpha   90.00
_cell.angle_beta   90.00
_cell.angle_gamma   90.00
#
_symmetry.space_group_name_H-M   'P 1'
#
loop_
_entity.id
_entity.type
_entity.pdbx_description
1 polymer ?
#
loop_
_entity_poly.entity_id
_entity_poly.type
_entity_poly.pdbx_seq_one_letter_code
_entity_poly.pdbx_strand_id
1 'polypeptide(L)'
;MGKVDIELDEPGWKPEENTKIVPTQVIKKDPYVKNVGVNEAFVYLEVSVPVSEVITAAQDGTRNALAKTELFSYAKNNDWTQLEKKEIGQNMVYTYAYNHILNPGEKTTTLFDTVTFANIIEGQLDTQQLDMPVRAYAIQSMNTGDDSTTVLEQAKAAYQKYVNQNKGQAGGVTR
;
A
#
# COMPACT_ATOMS: atom_id res chain seq x y z
N MET A 1 -20.70 21.64 2.11
CA MET A 1 -20.67 20.26 1.59
C MET A 1 -19.74 19.46 2.50
N GLY A 2 -20.16 18.31 3.02
CA GLY A 2 -19.35 17.50 3.94
C GLY A 2 -18.07 17.01 3.24
N LYS A 3 -16.95 17.04 3.94
CA LYS A 3 -15.63 16.61 3.43
C LYS A 3 -15.38 15.16 3.85
N VAL A 4 -14.88 14.34 2.93
CA VAL A 4 -14.20 13.08 3.28
C VAL A 4 -12.78 13.43 3.69
N ASP A 5 -12.40 13.02 4.89
CA ASP A 5 -11.09 13.32 5.47
C ASP A 5 -10.58 12.08 6.20
N ILE A 6 -9.31 11.75 5.99
CA ILE A 6 -8.73 10.51 6.48
C ILE A 6 -7.33 10.74 7.03
N GLU A 7 -6.95 9.93 8.01
CA GLU A 7 -5.60 9.86 8.56
C GLU A 7 -5.04 8.46 8.30
N LEU A 8 -3.83 8.38 7.76
CA LEU A 8 -3.05 7.15 7.62
C LEU A 8 -2.07 7.08 8.78
N ASP A 9 -2.09 5.97 9.50
CA ASP A 9 -1.14 5.68 10.57
C ASP A 9 -0.45 4.34 10.32
N GLU A 10 0.84 4.28 10.69
CA GLU A 10 1.68 3.09 10.68
C GLU A 10 2.41 2.98 12.03
N PRO A 11 1.71 2.69 13.15
CA PRO A 11 2.27 2.87 14.51
C PRO A 11 3.46 1.97 14.83
N GLY A 12 3.57 0.83 14.15
CA GLY A 12 4.71 -0.08 14.22
C GLY A 12 5.89 0.33 13.34
N TRP A 13 5.70 1.26 12.39
CA TRP A 13 6.76 1.75 11.52
C TRP A 13 7.58 2.83 12.21
N LYS A 14 8.87 2.55 12.41
CA LYS A 14 9.82 3.46 13.03
C LYS A 14 11.01 3.69 12.09
N PRO A 15 10.99 4.76 11.28
CA PRO A 15 12.04 5.03 10.30
C PRO A 15 13.45 5.04 10.90
N GLU A 16 13.59 5.56 12.11
CA GLU A 16 14.84 5.64 12.86
C GLU A 16 15.40 4.28 13.30
N GLU A 17 14.53 3.28 13.53
CA GLU A 17 14.94 1.91 13.90
C GLU A 17 15.29 1.08 12.65
N ASN A 18 14.93 1.55 11.45
CA ASN A 18 15.11 0.85 10.18
C ASN A 18 16.27 1.42 9.33
N THR A 19 17.25 2.06 9.98
CA THR A 19 18.44 2.62 9.30
C THR A 19 19.42 1.56 8.80
N LYS A 20 19.31 0.32 9.28
CA LYS A 20 20.03 -0.86 8.79
C LYS A 20 19.08 -2.03 8.69
N ILE A 21 18.74 -2.42 7.45
CA ILE A 21 17.89 -3.57 7.17
C ILE A 21 18.77 -4.72 6.70
N VAL A 22 18.67 -5.87 7.37
CA VAL A 22 19.42 -7.08 7.01
C VAL A 22 18.55 -8.07 6.22
N PRO A 23 19.15 -8.96 5.38
CA PRO A 23 18.42 -9.97 4.64
C PRO A 23 17.45 -10.77 5.53
N THR A 24 16.25 -11.04 5.04
CA THR A 24 15.17 -11.78 5.74
C THR A 24 14.60 -11.10 6.99
N GLN A 25 15.04 -9.89 7.33
CA GLN A 25 14.51 -9.16 8.47
C GLN A 25 13.00 -8.92 8.32
N VAL A 26 12.27 -9.26 9.37
CA VAL A 26 10.84 -8.94 9.51
C VAL A 26 10.74 -7.60 10.23
N ILE A 27 10.04 -6.65 9.60
CA ILE A 27 9.86 -5.29 10.10
C ILE A 27 8.37 -5.06 10.33
N LYS A 28 8.02 -4.48 11.48
CA LYS A 28 6.64 -4.07 11.76
C LYS A 28 6.27 -2.88 10.88
N LYS A 29 5.16 -3.00 10.17
CA LYS A 29 4.60 -1.95 9.33
C LYS A 29 3.13 -2.30 9.17
N ASP A 30 2.28 -1.58 9.89
CA ASP A 30 0.89 -1.92 10.15
C ASP A 30 -0.05 -0.78 9.70
N PRO A 31 -0.04 -0.44 8.39
CA PRO A 31 -0.82 0.67 7.87
C PRO A 31 -2.32 0.44 8.04
N TYR A 32 -3.00 1.41 8.65
CA TYR A 32 -4.45 1.50 8.71
C TYR A 32 -4.92 2.93 8.45
N VAL A 33 -6.19 3.10 8.11
CA VAL A 33 -6.81 4.40 7.87
C VAL A 33 -7.89 4.67 8.90
N LYS A 34 -7.92 5.89 9.42
CA LYS A 34 -9.02 6.41 10.25
C LYS A 34 -9.84 7.43 9.46
N ASN A 35 -11.16 7.33 9.50
CA ASN A 35 -12.03 8.37 8.97
C ASN A 35 -12.21 9.48 10.01
N VAL A 36 -11.63 10.65 9.75
CA VAL A 36 -11.76 11.85 10.59
C VAL A 36 -12.71 12.89 9.98
N GLY A 37 -13.28 12.57 8.82
CA GLY A 37 -14.33 13.35 8.18
C GLY A 37 -15.70 13.10 8.80
N VAL A 38 -16.73 13.64 8.12
CA VAL A 38 -18.13 13.55 8.56
C VAL A 38 -19.00 12.67 7.67
N ASN A 39 -18.44 12.20 6.54
CA ASN A 39 -19.13 11.34 5.60
C ASN A 39 -18.51 9.94 5.60
N GLU A 40 -19.34 8.94 5.32
CA GLU A 40 -18.91 7.59 4.98
C GLU A 40 -18.05 7.57 3.70
N ALA A 41 -17.07 6.66 3.66
CA ALA A 41 -16.14 6.58 2.54
C ALA A 41 -15.74 5.15 2.18
N PHE A 42 -15.47 4.96 0.88
CA PHE A 42 -14.59 3.89 0.38
C PHE A 42 -13.14 4.31 0.62
N VAL A 43 -12.31 3.36 1.05
CA VAL A 43 -10.91 3.61 1.39
C VAL A 43 -9.98 2.77 0.52
N TYR A 44 -8.90 3.40 0.09
CA TYR A 44 -7.87 2.78 -0.73
C TYR A 44 -6.49 3.04 -0.14
N LEU A 45 -5.61 2.04 -0.27
CA LEU A 45 -4.21 2.15 0.08
C LEU A 45 -3.34 1.80 -1.14
N GLU A 46 -2.32 2.61 -1.38
CA GLU A 46 -1.26 2.32 -2.34
C GLU A 46 0.03 2.00 -1.59
N VAL A 47 0.66 0.88 -1.93
CA VAL A 47 1.93 0.44 -1.35
C VAL A 47 2.99 0.44 -2.44
N SER A 48 4.03 1.25 -2.27
CA SER A 48 5.15 1.34 -3.21
C SER A 48 6.31 0.48 -2.75
N VAL A 49 6.45 -0.72 -3.34
CA VAL A 49 7.52 -1.66 -3.01
C VAL A 49 8.74 -1.36 -3.89
N PRO A 50 9.90 -0.99 -3.32
CA PRO A 50 11.11 -0.76 -4.10
C PRO A 50 11.57 -2.03 -4.81
N VAL A 51 12.05 -1.85 -6.02
CA VAL A 51 12.51 -2.91 -6.91
C VAL A 51 13.95 -2.62 -7.32
N SER A 52 14.82 -3.62 -7.16
CA SER A 52 16.23 -3.51 -7.56
C SER A 52 16.69 -4.77 -8.28
N GLU A 53 17.73 -4.64 -9.10
CA GLU A 53 18.39 -5.76 -9.74
C GLU A 53 19.46 -6.32 -8.80
N VAL A 54 19.18 -7.47 -8.19
CA VAL A 54 19.99 -8.06 -7.11
C VAL A 54 20.05 -9.58 -7.23
N ILE A 55 21.05 -10.17 -6.62
CA ILE A 55 21.15 -11.61 -6.39
C ILE A 55 20.51 -11.92 -5.03
N THR A 56 19.59 -12.88 -5.00
CA THR A 56 19.02 -13.42 -3.76
C THR A 56 19.57 -14.81 -3.46
N ALA A 57 19.46 -15.24 -2.20
CA ALA A 57 19.70 -16.61 -1.79
C ALA A 57 18.37 -17.35 -1.57
N ALA A 58 18.31 -18.59 -2.06
CA ALA A 58 17.26 -19.54 -1.70
C ALA A 58 17.37 -19.93 -0.21
N GLN A 59 16.36 -20.64 0.29
CA GLN A 59 16.30 -21.03 1.71
C GLN A 59 17.45 -21.96 2.12
N ASP A 60 18.00 -22.74 1.18
CA ASP A 60 19.17 -23.61 1.39
C ASP A 60 20.51 -22.87 1.27
N GLY A 61 20.49 -21.55 1.02
CA GLY A 61 21.67 -20.71 0.83
C GLY A 61 22.19 -20.65 -0.60
N THR A 62 21.60 -21.38 -1.56
CA THR A 62 22.01 -21.33 -2.96
C THR A 62 21.75 -19.95 -3.55
N ARG A 63 22.73 -19.40 -4.27
CA ARG A 63 22.58 -18.12 -4.97
C ARG A 63 21.69 -18.28 -6.20
N ASN A 64 20.69 -17.42 -6.32
CA ASN A 64 19.90 -17.28 -7.54
C ASN A 64 20.65 -16.48 -8.61
N ALA A 65 20.12 -16.44 -9.82
CA ALA A 65 20.62 -15.53 -10.84
C ALA A 65 20.30 -14.06 -10.49
N LEU A 66 21.10 -13.13 -11.02
CA LEU A 66 20.80 -11.70 -10.93
C LEU A 66 19.43 -11.43 -11.57
N ALA A 67 18.52 -10.80 -10.83
CA ALA A 67 17.18 -10.52 -11.31
C ALA A 67 16.58 -9.29 -10.65
N LYS A 68 15.62 -8.69 -11.36
CA LYS A 68 14.77 -7.63 -10.83
C LYS A 68 13.86 -8.19 -9.73
N THR A 69 14.04 -7.69 -8.50
CA THR A 69 13.43 -8.25 -7.30
C THR A 69 12.73 -7.15 -6.50
N GLU A 70 11.47 -7.39 -6.11
CA GLU A 70 10.77 -6.59 -5.11
C GLU A 70 11.45 -6.80 -3.75
N LEU A 71 11.93 -5.73 -3.13
CA LEU A 71 12.80 -5.80 -1.95
C LEU A 71 12.03 -6.11 -0.66
N PHE A 72 10.72 -5.93 -0.65
CA PHE A 72 9.87 -6.29 0.48
C PHE A 72 8.71 -7.17 0.03
N SER A 73 8.31 -8.07 0.92
CA SER A 73 7.12 -8.92 0.76
C SER A 73 6.25 -8.84 2.00
N TYR A 74 4.95 -9.04 1.84
CA TYR A 74 3.97 -9.02 2.92
C TYR A 74 2.75 -9.86 2.58
N ALA A 75 1.99 -10.24 3.60
CA ALA A 75 0.69 -10.89 3.44
C ALA A 75 -0.42 -9.90 3.78
N LYS A 76 -1.29 -9.60 2.81
CA LYS A 76 -2.45 -8.73 3.04
C LYS A 76 -3.49 -9.41 3.94
N ASN A 77 -4.20 -8.62 4.72
CA ASN A 77 -5.34 -9.06 5.51
C ASN A 77 -6.61 -9.25 4.65
N ASN A 78 -7.61 -9.95 5.21
CA ASN A 78 -8.77 -10.42 4.46
C ASN A 78 -9.77 -9.32 4.08
N ASP A 79 -9.83 -8.23 4.84
CA ASP A 79 -10.72 -7.10 4.54
C ASP A 79 -10.19 -6.20 3.42
N TRP A 80 -9.09 -6.59 2.77
CA TRP A 80 -8.48 -5.84 1.68
C TRP A 80 -8.47 -6.65 0.40
N THR A 81 -8.87 -6.01 -0.69
CA THR A 81 -8.81 -6.57 -2.04
C THR A 81 -7.81 -5.78 -2.88
N GLN A 82 -6.86 -6.48 -3.51
CA GLN A 82 -5.95 -5.86 -4.48
C GLN A 82 -6.74 -5.52 -5.75
N LEU A 83 -6.75 -4.25 -6.13
CA LEU A 83 -7.37 -3.76 -7.36
C LEU A 83 -6.38 -3.77 -8.53
N GLU A 84 -5.15 -3.36 -8.27
CA GLU A 84 -4.17 -3.10 -9.30
C GLU A 84 -2.73 -3.41 -8.83
N LYS A 85 -1.87 -3.74 -9.79
CA LYS A 85 -0.42 -3.87 -9.64
C LYS A 85 0.24 -3.22 -10.85
N LYS A 86 1.11 -2.23 -10.65
CA LYS A 86 1.80 -1.49 -11.70
C LYS A 86 3.25 -1.24 -11.35
N GLU A 87 4.11 -1.34 -12.35
CA GLU A 87 5.47 -0.84 -12.22
C GLU A 87 5.51 0.67 -12.51
N ILE A 88 6.02 1.46 -11.57
CA ILE A 88 6.15 2.92 -11.69
C ILE A 88 7.56 3.30 -11.23
N GLY A 89 8.41 3.70 -12.18
CA GLY A 89 9.82 3.99 -11.89
C GLY A 89 10.54 2.75 -11.35
N GLN A 90 11.20 2.88 -10.19
CA GLN A 90 11.87 1.78 -9.50
C GLN A 90 11.00 1.10 -8.43
N ASN A 91 9.68 1.25 -8.51
CA ASN A 91 8.75 0.66 -7.56
C ASN A 91 7.71 -0.21 -8.26
N MET A 92 7.33 -1.29 -7.59
CA MET A 92 6.08 -1.99 -7.85
C MET A 92 5.01 -1.42 -6.93
N VAL A 93 3.99 -0.79 -7.51
CA VAL A 93 2.90 -0.14 -6.79
C VAL A 93 1.67 -1.04 -6.79
N TYR A 94 1.18 -1.34 -5.60
CA TYR A 94 -0.02 -2.13 -5.37
C TYR A 94 -1.14 -1.24 -4.83
N THR A 95 -2.32 -1.29 -5.45
CA THR A 95 -3.50 -0.58 -4.95
C THR A 95 -4.49 -1.55 -4.34
N TYR A 96 -4.95 -1.26 -3.13
CA TYR A 96 -5.91 -2.05 -2.38
C TYR A 96 -7.16 -1.24 -2.07
N ALA A 97 -8.32 -1.89 -2.07
CA ALA A 97 -9.57 -1.36 -1.55
C ALA A 97 -9.95 -2.07 -0.27
N TYR A 98 -10.45 -1.31 0.71
CA TYR A 98 -11.10 -1.86 1.89
C TYR A 98 -12.48 -2.41 1.52
N ASN A 99 -12.82 -3.59 2.02
CA ASN A 99 -14.01 -4.33 1.62
C ASN A 99 -15.30 -3.81 2.28
N HIS A 100 -15.19 -2.83 3.18
CA HIS A 100 -16.30 -2.26 3.93
C HIS A 100 -16.38 -0.74 3.74
N ILE A 101 -17.56 -0.16 3.99
CA ILE A 101 -17.71 1.29 4.11
C ILE A 101 -17.08 1.71 5.45
N LEU A 102 -16.24 2.76 5.42
CA LEU A 102 -15.65 3.31 6.63
C LEU A 102 -16.49 4.48 7.15
N ASN A 103 -17.16 4.31 8.29
CA ASN A 103 -17.99 5.35 8.88
C ASN A 103 -17.14 6.43 9.58
N PRO A 104 -17.67 7.65 9.79
CA PRO A 104 -16.99 8.68 10.57
C PRO A 104 -16.53 8.17 11.95
N GLY A 105 -15.26 8.41 12.28
CA GLY A 105 -14.65 7.99 13.54
C GLY A 105 -14.12 6.55 13.57
N GLU A 106 -14.44 5.72 12.58
CA GLU A 106 -13.97 4.33 12.50
C GLU A 106 -12.56 4.21 11.90
N LYS A 107 -11.97 3.04 12.11
CA LYS A 107 -10.68 2.62 11.54
C LYS A 107 -10.87 1.39 10.68
N THR A 108 -10.11 1.29 9.60
CA THR A 108 -9.95 0.02 8.88
C THR A 108 -9.21 -1.00 9.76
N THR A 109 -9.28 -2.27 9.39
CA THR A 109 -8.21 -3.20 9.77
C THR A 109 -6.89 -2.80 9.10
N THR A 110 -5.76 -3.25 9.62
CA THR A 110 -4.45 -3.05 8.98
C THR A 110 -4.43 -3.74 7.62
N LEU A 111 -3.74 -3.17 6.63
CA LEU A 111 -3.60 -3.81 5.31
C LEU A 111 -2.73 -5.07 5.40
N PHE A 112 -1.66 -5.01 6.17
CA PHE A 112 -0.77 -6.08 6.59
C PHE A 112 -0.14 -5.64 7.92
N ASP A 113 0.51 -6.55 8.65
CA ASP A 113 1.10 -6.22 9.96
C ASP A 113 2.63 -6.11 9.93
N THR A 114 3.26 -6.82 8.98
CA THR A 114 4.71 -6.88 8.84
C THR A 114 5.12 -6.98 7.38
N VAL A 115 6.32 -6.52 7.10
CA VAL A 115 7.02 -6.74 5.83
C VAL A 115 8.30 -7.55 6.08
N THR A 116 8.67 -8.39 5.12
CA THR A 116 9.91 -9.16 5.14
C THR A 116 10.83 -8.67 4.04
N PHE A 117 12.05 -8.27 4.41
CA PHE A 117 13.07 -7.87 3.46
C PHE A 117 13.60 -9.07 2.67
N ALA A 118 13.83 -8.88 1.38
CA ALA A 118 14.33 -9.92 0.49
C ALA A 118 15.66 -10.50 0.98
N ASN A 119 15.85 -11.81 0.76
CA ASN A 119 17.07 -12.52 1.12
C ASN A 119 18.21 -12.20 0.14
N ILE A 120 18.63 -10.94 0.07
CA ILE A 120 19.70 -10.50 -0.83
C ILE A 120 21.08 -10.91 -0.31
N ILE A 121 22.03 -11.12 -1.21
CA ILE A 121 23.45 -11.24 -0.82
C ILE A 121 23.95 -9.90 -0.25
N GLU A 122 24.61 -9.95 0.89
CA GLU A 122 25.19 -8.80 1.60
C GLU A 122 26.15 -8.00 0.70
N GLY A 123 26.21 -6.67 0.87
CA GLY A 123 27.06 -5.79 0.05
C GLY A 123 26.38 -5.16 -1.16
N GLN A 124 25.20 -5.64 -1.57
CA GLN A 124 24.56 -5.18 -2.81
C GLN A 124 23.83 -3.83 -2.67
N LEU A 125 23.35 -3.46 -1.47
CA LEU A 125 22.54 -2.26 -1.23
C LEU A 125 23.05 -1.38 -0.06
N ASP A 126 24.30 -1.58 0.38
CA ASP A 126 24.86 -1.10 1.67
C ASP A 126 24.92 0.43 1.89
N THR A 127 24.34 1.24 1.01
CA THR A 127 24.28 2.70 1.13
C THR A 127 22.92 3.30 0.72
N GLN A 128 21.95 2.45 0.36
CA GLN A 128 20.63 2.92 -0.05
C GLN A 128 19.69 3.00 1.15
N GLN A 129 19.13 4.19 1.37
CA GLN A 129 17.97 4.30 2.25
C GLN A 129 16.78 3.66 1.52
N LEU A 130 16.32 2.53 2.04
CA LEU A 130 15.17 1.82 1.52
C LEU A 130 13.93 2.27 2.28
N ASP A 131 12.93 2.71 1.55
CA ASP A 131 11.61 3.02 2.09
C ASP A 131 10.56 2.25 1.30
N MET A 132 9.43 1.96 1.95
CA MET A 132 8.26 1.35 1.34
C MET A 132 7.05 2.23 1.62
N PRO A 133 6.87 3.36 0.90
CA PRO A 133 5.82 4.32 1.19
C PRO A 133 4.41 3.71 1.07
N VAL A 134 3.52 4.09 1.98
CA VAL A 134 2.09 3.84 1.90
C VAL A 134 1.36 5.17 1.71
N ARG A 135 0.37 5.20 0.81
CA ARG A 135 -0.50 6.35 0.60
C ARG A 135 -1.95 5.95 0.76
N ALA A 136 -2.76 6.83 1.32
CA ALA A 136 -4.18 6.61 1.52
C ALA A 136 -5.03 7.59 0.72
N TYR A 137 -6.14 7.09 0.21
CA TYR A 137 -7.15 7.91 -0.48
C TYR A 137 -8.54 7.43 -0.07
N ALA A 138 -9.51 8.35 -0.04
CA ALA A 138 -10.88 8.03 0.27
C ALA A 138 -11.85 8.73 -0.67
N ILE A 139 -12.91 8.03 -1.05
CA ILE A 139 -13.98 8.52 -1.92
C ILE A 139 -15.29 8.38 -1.14
N GLN A 140 -16.12 9.42 -1.13
CA GLN A 140 -17.41 9.37 -0.44
C GLN A 140 -18.26 8.21 -0.99
N SER A 141 -18.89 7.41 -0.11
CA SER A 141 -19.70 6.25 -0.52
C SER A 141 -21.03 6.66 -1.16
N MET A 142 -21.69 7.68 -0.60
CA MET A 142 -22.96 8.22 -1.07
C MET A 142 -22.85 8.95 -2.41
N ASN A 143 -23.87 8.79 -3.27
CA ASN A 143 -24.04 9.48 -4.56
C ASN A 143 -22.96 9.19 -5.62
N THR A 144 -22.27 8.04 -5.54
CA THR A 144 -21.32 7.62 -6.58
C THR A 144 -22.02 7.16 -7.89
N GLY A 145 -23.35 6.99 -7.87
CA GLY A 145 -24.18 6.72 -9.04
C GLY A 145 -23.98 5.32 -9.61
N ASP A 146 -23.91 4.30 -8.76
CA ASP A 146 -23.76 2.91 -9.15
C ASP A 146 -24.81 2.03 -8.44
N ASP A 147 -25.60 1.28 -9.22
CA ASP A 147 -26.70 0.42 -8.73
C ASP A 147 -26.20 -0.97 -8.27
N SER A 148 -24.88 -1.12 -8.08
CA SER A 148 -24.26 -2.40 -7.70
C SER A 148 -24.64 -2.85 -6.29
N THR A 149 -24.79 -4.17 -6.11
CA THR A 149 -25.33 -4.78 -4.88
C THR A 149 -24.29 -5.04 -3.79
N THR A 150 -22.99 -4.85 -4.05
CA THR A 150 -21.93 -5.08 -3.05
C THR A 150 -21.00 -3.87 -2.88
N VAL A 151 -20.52 -3.67 -1.64
CA VAL A 151 -19.62 -2.56 -1.28
C VAL A 151 -18.33 -2.58 -2.11
N LEU A 152 -17.73 -3.74 -2.32
CA LEU A 152 -16.49 -3.87 -3.08
C LEU A 152 -16.63 -3.46 -4.55
N GLU A 153 -17.75 -3.82 -5.19
CA GLU A 153 -17.98 -3.44 -6.59
C GLU A 153 -18.26 -1.93 -6.71
N GLN A 154 -19.00 -1.34 -5.76
CA GLN A 154 -19.14 0.11 -5.69
C GLN A 154 -17.79 0.81 -5.48
N ALA A 155 -16.94 0.28 -4.60
CA ALA A 155 -15.60 0.80 -4.36
C ALA A 155 -14.71 0.68 -5.61
N LYS A 156 -14.76 -0.43 -6.35
CA LYS A 156 -14.04 -0.58 -7.63
C LYS A 156 -14.49 0.44 -8.67
N ALA A 157 -15.80 0.62 -8.82
CA ALA A 157 -16.35 1.57 -9.77
C ALA A 157 -16.02 3.02 -9.41
N ALA A 158 -16.10 3.38 -8.12
CA ALA A 158 -15.70 4.68 -7.60
C ALA A 158 -14.20 4.95 -7.88
N TYR A 159 -13.33 3.97 -7.62
CA TYR A 159 -11.91 4.06 -7.93
C TYR A 159 -11.66 4.25 -9.43
N GLN A 160 -12.35 3.48 -10.28
CA GLN A 160 -12.20 3.61 -11.74
C GLN A 160 -12.63 4.99 -12.26
N LYS A 161 -13.71 5.57 -11.71
CA LYS A 161 -14.14 6.94 -11.99
C LYS A 161 -13.06 7.94 -11.57
N TYR A 162 -12.52 7.82 -10.36
CA TYR A 162 -11.41 8.65 -9.88
C TYR A 162 -10.17 8.57 -10.78
N VAL A 163 -9.73 7.37 -11.15
CA VAL A 163 -8.59 7.18 -12.06
C VAL A 163 -8.85 7.85 -13.41
N ASN A 164 -10.06 7.70 -13.97
CA ASN A 164 -10.42 8.31 -15.25
C ASN A 164 -10.47 9.84 -15.19
N GLN A 165 -10.94 10.42 -14.08
CA GLN A 165 -10.97 11.87 -13.88
C GLN A 165 -9.56 12.47 -13.79
N ASN A 166 -8.59 11.72 -13.27
CA ASN A 166 -7.21 12.16 -13.11
C ASN A 166 -6.30 11.77 -14.29
N LYS A 167 -6.80 11.08 -15.32
CA LYS A 167 -6.02 10.76 -16.53
C LYS A 167 -5.57 12.03 -17.23
N GLY A 168 -4.25 12.20 -17.37
CA GLY A 168 -3.64 13.37 -18.03
C GLY A 168 -3.43 14.59 -17.12
N GLN A 169 -3.75 14.48 -15.82
CA GLN A 169 -3.40 15.49 -14.82
C GLN A 169 -2.18 14.99 -14.01
N ALA A 170 -1.21 15.86 -13.73
CA ALA A 170 -0.10 15.54 -12.84
C ALA A 170 -0.70 15.27 -11.44
N GLY A 171 -0.73 14.01 -11.01
CA GLY A 171 -1.42 13.58 -9.79
C GLY A 171 -1.03 14.44 -8.59
N GLY A 172 -2.02 15.15 -8.04
CA GLY A 172 -1.85 15.88 -6.79
C GLY A 172 -1.64 14.89 -5.66
N VAL A 173 -0.41 14.76 -5.19
CA VAL A 173 -0.14 14.11 -3.91
C VAL A 173 -0.80 14.96 -2.83
N THR A 174 -1.90 14.45 -2.24
CA THR A 174 -2.31 14.90 -0.92
C THR A 174 -1.18 14.55 0.04
N ARG A 175 -0.54 15.61 0.55
CA ARG A 175 0.55 15.57 1.52
C ARG A 175 -0.01 15.47 2.92
#